data_AF-A0A0N9HPF8-F1
#
_entry.id   AF-A0A0N9HPF8-F1
#
_cell.length_a   1.000
_cell.length_b   1.000
_cell.length_c   1.000
_cell.angle_alpha   90.00
_cell.angle_beta   90.00
_cell.angle_gamma   90.00
#
_symmetry.space_group_name_H-M   'P 1'
#
loop_
_entity.id
_entity.type
_entity.pdbx_description
1 polymer ?
#
loop_
_entity_poly.entity_id
_entity_poly.type
_entity_poly.pdbx_seq_one_letter_code
_entity_poly.pdbx_strand_id
1 'polypeptide(L)'
;MIDPAHAAATEQPGDNPARDAASHGTNGSIVRNAVVLPAAVGLNLEILHLGHTVRTLRVEADPGDFAMLQKLMRDAIRRMGTSAGAVDDYEMNVSTVVDGELVTTVVMA
;
A
#
# COMPACT_ATOMS: atom_id res chain seq x y z
N MET A 1 51.43 -5.51 -32.17
CA MET A 1 50.03 -5.25 -32.56
C MET A 1 49.24 -6.49 -32.18
N ILE A 2 48.10 -6.32 -31.52
CA ILE A 2 47.42 -7.25 -30.60
C ILE A 2 46.75 -8.44 -31.32
N ASP A 3 46.76 -9.59 -30.66
CA ASP A 3 46.16 -10.90 -30.98
C ASP A 3 44.63 -10.86 -31.26
N PRO A 4 44.07 -11.89 -31.93
CA PRO A 4 43.06 -12.66 -31.20
C PRO A 4 43.15 -14.18 -31.41
N ALA A 5 43.27 -14.88 -30.29
CA ALA A 5 43.20 -16.32 -30.13
C ALA A 5 41.80 -16.87 -30.46
N HIS A 6 41.79 -17.97 -31.22
CA HIS A 6 40.63 -18.76 -31.57
C HIS A 6 40.80 -20.17 -30.96
N ALA A 7 39.75 -20.65 -30.28
CA ALA A 7 39.48 -22.05 -29.89
C ALA A 7 40.36 -22.64 -28.75
N ALA A 8 39.89 -23.50 -27.85
CA ALA A 8 38.63 -24.25 -27.75
C ALA A 8 38.26 -24.43 -26.28
N ALA A 9 36.95 -24.40 -26.03
CA ALA A 9 36.34 -24.63 -24.74
C ALA A 9 36.45 -26.10 -24.31
N THR A 10 36.60 -26.26 -23.01
CA THR A 10 36.54 -27.46 -22.21
C THR A 10 35.16 -28.13 -22.35
N GLU A 11 35.12 -29.40 -22.76
CA GLU A 11 33.95 -30.25 -22.59
C GLU A 11 34.37 -31.55 -21.90
N GLN A 12 33.93 -31.76 -20.66
CA GLN A 12 33.18 -32.97 -20.26
C GLN A 12 32.76 -32.93 -18.78
N PRO A 13 31.71 -33.69 -18.40
CA PRO A 13 30.55 -33.12 -17.75
C PRO A 13 30.29 -33.77 -16.38
N GLY A 14 29.61 -33.04 -15.50
CA GLY A 14 28.98 -33.60 -14.31
C GLY A 14 27.50 -33.27 -14.36
N ASP A 15 26.69 -34.33 -14.47
CA ASP A 15 25.24 -34.39 -14.39
C ASP A 15 24.55 -33.33 -13.49
N ASN A 16 23.55 -32.68 -14.08
CA ASN A 16 22.41 -32.01 -13.43
C ASN A 16 21.31 -33.08 -13.16
N PRO A 17 20.14 -32.85 -12.49
CA PRO A 17 19.55 -31.64 -11.90
C PRO A 17 18.79 -31.87 -10.56
N ALA A 18 18.01 -30.86 -10.14
CA ALA A 18 16.94 -30.79 -9.11
C ALA A 18 17.38 -30.16 -7.78
N ARG A 19 17.11 -28.86 -7.56
CA ARG A 19 15.84 -28.37 -6.96
C ARG A 19 15.42 -29.22 -5.77
N ASP A 20 15.74 -28.77 -4.56
CA ASP A 20 14.74 -28.40 -3.55
C ASP A 20 15.43 -27.98 -2.24
N ALA A 21 14.63 -27.28 -1.42
CA ALA A 21 14.91 -26.79 -0.07
C ALA A 21 15.56 -25.40 0.02
N ALA A 22 14.73 -24.41 -0.34
CA ALA A 22 14.59 -23.20 0.45
C ALA A 22 14.48 -23.49 1.96
N SER A 23 14.79 -22.47 2.75
CA SER A 23 14.42 -22.27 4.17
C SER A 23 15.54 -22.38 5.19
N HIS A 24 16.39 -21.35 5.21
CA HIS A 24 17.02 -20.80 6.41
C HIS A 24 17.36 -19.35 6.06
N GLY A 25 16.89 -18.31 6.72
CA GLY A 25 16.37 -18.20 8.08
C GLY A 25 16.73 -16.78 8.48
N THR A 26 15.90 -15.82 8.09
CA THR A 26 15.88 -14.49 8.69
C THR A 26 14.43 -14.06 8.72
N ASN A 27 13.75 -14.54 9.76
CA ASN A 27 12.56 -13.87 10.28
C ASN A 27 13.00 -12.47 10.71
N GLY A 28 13.07 -11.55 9.74
CA GLY A 28 12.99 -10.13 10.00
C GLY A 28 11.59 -9.90 10.56
N SER A 29 11.46 -10.00 11.88
CA SER A 29 10.28 -9.55 12.60
C SER A 29 10.13 -8.07 12.29
N ILE A 30 9.33 -7.74 11.28
CA ILE A 30 8.83 -6.38 11.09
C ILE A 30 7.93 -6.16 12.29
N VAL A 31 8.49 -5.58 13.36
CA VAL A 31 7.72 -5.05 14.47
C VAL A 31 6.95 -3.87 13.88
N ARG A 32 5.79 -4.15 13.29
CA ARG A 32 4.78 -3.12 13.03
C ARG A 32 4.40 -2.62 14.41
N ASN A 33 4.99 -1.50 14.81
CA ASN A 33 4.57 -0.78 15.99
C ASN A 33 3.12 -0.37 15.71
N ALA A 34 2.16 -1.16 16.18
CA ALA A 34 0.76 -0.85 16.01
C ALA A 34 0.51 0.40 16.85
N VAL A 35 0.38 1.56 16.20
CA VAL A 35 -0.03 2.78 16.87
C VAL A 35 -1.43 2.51 17.40
N VAL A 36 -1.55 2.30 18.71
CA VAL A 36 -2.84 2.16 19.38
C VAL A 36 -3.41 3.57 19.50
N LEU A 37 -4.21 3.94 18.52
CA LEU A 37 -4.90 5.22 18.51
C LEU A 37 -6.13 5.15 19.44
N PRO A 38 -6.49 6.27 20.08
CA PRO A 38 -7.71 6.35 20.87
C PRO A 38 -8.93 6.14 19.95
N ALA A 39 -10.06 5.71 20.55
CA ALA A 39 -11.31 5.44 19.83
C ALA A 39 -11.87 6.66 19.06
N ALA A 40 -11.38 7.87 19.30
CA ALA A 40 -11.59 9.02 18.42
C ALA A 40 -10.35 9.91 18.45
N VAL A 41 -9.82 10.23 17.27
CA VAL A 41 -8.64 11.08 17.06
C VAL A 41 -8.95 12.02 15.91
N GLY A 42 -8.32 13.20 15.90
CA GLY A 42 -8.33 14.07 14.74
C GLY A 42 -7.61 13.43 13.56
N LEU A 43 -8.33 13.22 12.46
CA LEU A 43 -7.84 12.62 11.22
C LEU A 43 -7.90 13.64 10.06
N ASN A 44 -6.89 13.64 9.21
CA ASN A 44 -6.98 14.19 7.86
C ASN A 44 -7.38 13.04 6.92
N LEU A 45 -8.42 13.26 6.13
CA LEU A 45 -8.89 12.34 5.10
C LEU A 45 -8.58 12.96 3.75
N GLU A 46 -7.62 12.39 3.02
CA GLU A 46 -7.32 12.77 1.64
C GLU A 46 -8.02 11.81 0.70
N ILE A 47 -8.94 12.32 -0.11
CA ILE A 47 -9.64 11.55 -1.13
C ILE A 47 -8.91 11.75 -2.44
N LEU A 48 -8.51 10.66 -3.04
CA LEU A 48 -7.84 10.59 -4.33
C LEU A 48 -8.79 10.02 -5.37
N HIS A 49 -8.64 10.48 -6.61
CA HIS A 49 -9.25 9.88 -7.79
C HIS A 49 -8.13 9.57 -8.78
N LEU A 50 -7.93 8.30 -9.10
CA LEU A 50 -6.84 7.85 -9.99
C LEU A 50 -5.45 8.40 -9.59
N GLY A 51 -5.17 8.44 -8.28
CA GLY A 51 -3.90 8.93 -7.72
C GLY A 51 -3.79 10.44 -7.53
N HIS A 52 -4.82 11.22 -7.86
CA HIS A 52 -4.83 12.68 -7.67
C HIS A 52 -5.74 13.08 -6.52
N THR A 53 -5.23 13.84 -5.54
CA THR A 53 -6.06 14.37 -4.44
C THR A 53 -7.11 15.33 -4.98
N VAL A 54 -8.38 14.95 -4.81
CA VAL A 54 -9.54 15.75 -5.23
C VAL A 54 -10.17 16.48 -4.05
N ARG A 55 -9.95 15.99 -2.83
CA ARG A 55 -10.51 16.60 -1.62
C ARG A 55 -9.73 16.22 -0.38
N THR A 56 -9.65 17.16 0.56
CA THR A 56 -9.16 16.90 1.92
C THR A 56 -10.22 17.30 2.93
N LEU A 57 -10.38 16.51 3.99
CA LEU A 57 -11.33 16.73 5.07
C LEU A 57 -10.62 16.54 6.41
N ARG A 58 -11.09 17.23 7.46
CA ARG A 58 -10.70 16.96 8.85
C ARG A 58 -11.90 16.49 9.63
N VAL A 59 -11.73 15.39 10.37
CA VAL A 59 -12.78 14.79 11.19
C VAL A 59 -12.21 14.28 12.50
N GLU A 60 -13.05 14.10 13.51
CA GLU A 60 -12.74 13.26 14.66
C GLU A 60 -13.41 11.90 14.48
N ALA A 61 -12.62 10.84 14.43
CA ALA A 61 -13.10 9.49 14.13
C ALA A 61 -12.11 8.42 14.64
N ASP A 62 -12.61 7.21 14.83
CA ASP A 62 -11.79 6.00 14.98
C ASP A 62 -11.21 5.60 13.62
N PRO A 63 -9.88 5.58 13.44
CA PRO A 63 -9.27 5.09 12.21
C PRO A 63 -9.36 3.56 12.05
N GLY A 64 -9.70 2.82 13.11
CA GLY A 64 -9.97 1.39 13.08
C GLY A 64 -11.40 1.02 12.62
N ASP A 65 -12.34 1.97 12.64
CA ASP A 65 -13.72 1.75 12.17
C ASP A 65 -13.84 1.96 10.65
N PHE A 66 -13.48 0.92 9.90
CA PHE A 66 -13.55 0.93 8.44
C PHE A 66 -14.95 1.23 7.88
N ALA A 67 -16.01 0.79 8.56
CA ALA A 67 -17.38 1.01 8.08
C ALA A 67 -17.75 2.51 8.14
N MET A 68 -17.36 3.18 9.22
CA MET A 68 -17.49 4.63 9.34
C MET A 68 -16.64 5.36 8.30
N LEU A 69 -15.38 4.96 8.11
CA LEU A 69 -14.49 5.59 7.13
C LEU A 69 -15.03 5.46 5.69
N GLN A 70 -15.51 4.28 5.30
CA GLN A 70 -16.17 4.09 4.00
C GLN A 70 -17.44 4.94 3.86
N LYS A 71 -18.21 5.11 4.94
CA LYS A 71 -19.38 6.00 4.93
C LYS A 71 -18.96 7.46 4.71
N LEU A 72 -17.91 7.93 5.38
CA LEU A 72 -17.38 9.28 5.20
C LEU A 72 -16.89 9.50 3.76
N MET A 73 -16.19 8.51 3.20
CA MET A 73 -15.74 8.53 1.80
C MET A 73 -16.91 8.62 0.81
N ARG A 74 -17.93 7.75 0.95
CA ARG A 74 -19.15 7.82 0.12
C ARG A 74 -19.86 9.16 0.24
N ASP A 75 -20.01 9.67 1.46
CA ASP A 75 -20.67 10.96 1.70
C ASP A 75 -19.89 12.11 1.04
N ALA A 76 -18.57 12.07 1.08
CA ALA A 76 -17.71 13.05 0.43
C ALA A 76 -17.75 12.97 -1.10
N ILE A 77 -17.70 11.77 -1.69
CA ILE A 77 -17.82 11.53 -3.13
C ILE A 77 -19.19 12.01 -3.64
N ARG A 78 -20.27 11.66 -2.93
CA ARG A 78 -21.63 12.12 -3.26
C ARG A 78 -21.74 13.65 -3.26
N ARG A 79 -21.10 14.34 -2.31
CA ARG A 79 -21.07 15.82 -2.25
C ARG A 79 -20.30 16.46 -3.39
N MET A 80 -19.43 15.72 -4.09
CA MET A 80 -18.74 16.19 -5.30
C MET A 80 -19.61 16.06 -6.56
N GLY A 81 -20.79 15.44 -6.45
CA GLY A 81 -21.71 15.25 -7.58
C GLY A 81 -21.40 14.02 -8.43
N THR A 82 -20.49 13.14 -7.98
CA THR A 82 -20.12 11.92 -8.70
C THR A 82 -21.23 10.86 -8.60
N SER A 83 -21.48 10.15 -9.69
CA SER A 83 -22.41 9.02 -9.75
C SER A 83 -21.82 7.76 -9.11
N ALA A 84 -22.67 6.85 -8.63
CA ALA A 84 -22.26 5.67 -7.86
C ALA A 84 -21.31 4.71 -8.60
N GLY A 85 -21.26 4.75 -9.94
CA GLY A 85 -20.44 3.85 -10.75
C GLY A 85 -18.96 4.24 -10.87
N ALA A 86 -18.55 5.44 -10.43
CA ALA A 86 -17.15 5.86 -10.45
C ALA A 86 -16.49 5.75 -9.07
N VAL A 87 -17.19 5.22 -8.07
CA VAL A 87 -16.72 5.18 -6.66
C VAL A 87 -15.50 4.28 -6.49
N ASP A 88 -15.33 3.27 -7.33
CA ASP A 88 -14.23 2.31 -7.31
C ASP A 88 -12.89 2.93 -7.76
N ASP A 89 -12.94 4.07 -8.46
CA ASP A 89 -11.75 4.84 -8.89
C ASP A 89 -11.22 5.77 -7.80
N TYR A 90 -11.90 5.82 -6.64
CA TYR A 90 -11.51 6.65 -5.51
C TYR A 90 -10.80 5.83 -4.43
N GLU A 91 -9.86 6.50 -3.79
CA GLU A 91 -9.13 6.03 -2.62
C GLU A 91 -9.19 7.10 -1.53
N MET A 92 -9.14 6.70 -0.26
CA MET A 92 -9.02 7.62 0.85
C MET A 92 -7.82 7.28 1.73
N ASN A 93 -6.84 8.16 1.76
CA ASN A 93 -5.74 8.12 2.70
C ASN A 93 -6.15 8.78 4.01
N VAL A 94 -5.93 8.08 5.12
CA VAL A 94 -6.28 8.52 6.46
C VAL A 94 -5.00 8.72 7.24
N SER A 95 -4.70 9.97 7.56
CA SER A 95 -3.55 10.32 8.39
C SER A 95 -4.00 10.97 9.70
N THR A 96 -3.17 10.93 10.74
CA THR A 96 -3.47 11.73 11.94
C THR A 96 -3.28 13.22 11.65
N VAL A 97 -3.98 14.08 12.39
CA VAL A 97 -3.76 15.54 12.36
C VAL A 97 -2.50 15.94 13.14
N VAL A 98 -2.09 15.13 14.12
CA VAL A 98 -1.04 15.50 15.08
C VAL A 98 0.34 15.49 14.41
N ASP A 99 0.66 14.42 13.70
CA ASP A 99 1.98 14.21 13.08
C ASP A 99 1.90 13.98 11.56
N GLY A 100 0.69 13.84 11.00
CA GLY A 100 0.52 13.53 9.58
C GLY A 100 0.87 12.08 9.23
N GLU A 101 1.06 11.19 10.20
CA GLU A 101 1.34 9.79 9.96
C GLU A 101 0.15 9.12 9.26
N LEU A 102 0.41 8.44 8.15
CA LEU A 102 -0.58 7.63 7.44
C LEU A 102 -0.95 6.42 8.31
N VAL A 103 -2.20 6.35 8.72
CA VAL A 103 -2.73 5.28 9.57
C VAL A 103 -3.28 4.14 8.73
N THR A 104 -4.09 4.47 7.72
CA THR A 104 -4.73 3.48 6.86
C THR A 104 -5.12 4.09 5.52
N THR A 105 -5.39 3.21 4.55
CA THR A 105 -5.94 3.54 3.25
C THR A 105 -7.25 2.78 3.09
N VAL A 106 -8.29 3.48 2.65
CA VAL A 106 -9.63 2.93 2.43
C VAL A 106 -9.93 2.97 0.93
N VAL A 107 -10.36 1.83 0.42
CA VAL A 107 -10.90 1.68 -0.95
C VAL A 107 -12.33 1.16 -0.87
N MET A 108 -13.08 1.43 -1.93
CA MET A 108 -14.45 0.97 -2.09
C MET A 108 -14.46 -0.30 -2.94
N ALA A 109 -15.26 -1.28 -2.55
CA ALA A 109 -15.41 -2.59 -3.19
C ALA A 109 -16.89 -2.95 -3.30
#